data_AF-A0A1D8D358-F1
#
_entry.id   AF-A0A1D8D358-F1
#
_cell.length_a   1.000
_cell.length_b   1.000
_cell.length_c   1.000
_cell.angle_alpha   90.00
_cell.angle_beta   90.00
_cell.angle_gamma   90.00
#
_symmetry.space_group_name_H-M   'P 1'
#
loop_
_entity.id
_entity.type
_entity.pdbx_description
1 polymer ?
#
loop_
_entity_poly.entity_id
_entity_poly.type
_entity_poly.pdbx_seq_one_letter_code
_entity_poly.pdbx_strand_id
1 'polypeptide(L)'
;MKWVGVTAFLVMAGCAQMKTVTREPDLPAERVRLTPELKGLYESVATSAGTLKAMDGYADIYLETPKRRAKAYCTVQLQKSKDARLIVTAGILGWPVADLLIRPDSLFVNDMLNNRMLVGRNNGENLGKIIGVNAGAGRLTETLFGIADVREPASDIASVRHGGGRVSFTVKSANGTKELVVDPLTRELAGLVYFDHWGRKSVEFRFADYRSQADGNGAELRAPREIDMILYRADDPEGSRSLKVVYDERVINPPDFTINFKRPAKTKTVNLDEVERLPWL
;
A
#
# COMPACT_ATOMS: atom_id res chain seq x y z
N MET A 1 13.99 61.51 9.06
CA MET A 1 14.84 60.31 9.20
C MET A 1 14.50 59.66 10.54
N LYS A 2 14.03 58.43 10.69
CA LYS A 2 13.94 57.26 9.80
C LYS A 2 12.61 56.54 10.10
N TRP A 3 11.89 56.16 9.05
CA TRP A 3 10.71 55.31 9.14
C TRP A 3 11.11 53.89 9.52
N VAL A 4 10.41 53.32 10.49
CA VAL A 4 10.52 51.92 10.91
C VAL A 4 9.72 51.09 9.91
N GLY A 5 10.41 50.52 8.92
CA GLY A 5 9.84 49.54 8.00
C GLY A 5 9.79 48.17 8.67
N VAL A 6 8.66 47.80 9.25
CA VAL A 6 8.37 46.41 9.65
C VAL A 6 7.97 45.65 8.39
N THR A 7 8.91 44.89 7.83
CA THR A 7 8.63 43.94 6.74
C THR A 7 7.91 42.73 7.33
N ALA A 8 6.58 42.72 7.24
CA ALA A 8 5.77 41.54 7.51
C ALA A 8 6.03 40.49 6.43
N PHE A 9 6.91 39.52 6.70
CA PHE A 9 7.05 38.30 5.93
C PHE A 9 5.83 37.42 6.21
N LEU A 10 4.78 37.61 5.42
CA LEU A 10 3.66 36.67 5.31
C LEU A 10 4.20 35.41 4.64
N VAL A 11 4.58 34.43 5.47
CA VAL A 11 4.77 33.05 5.05
C VAL A 11 3.41 32.55 4.58
N MET A 12 3.17 32.66 3.27
CA MET A 12 2.11 31.91 2.60
C MET A 12 2.47 30.44 2.71
N ALA A 13 2.06 29.81 3.81
CA ALA A 13 2.02 28.37 3.94
C ALA A 13 1.07 27.86 2.85
N GLY A 14 1.65 27.43 1.74
CA GLY A 14 0.92 26.79 0.66
C GLY A 14 0.13 25.63 1.22
N CYS A 15 -1.19 25.74 1.18
CA CYS A 15 -2.06 24.58 1.24
C CYS A 15 -1.70 23.70 0.04
N ALA A 16 -0.80 22.74 0.24
CA ALA A 16 -0.55 21.69 -0.72
C ALA A 16 -1.89 20.98 -0.93
N GLN A 17 -2.55 21.29 -2.04
CA GLN A 17 -3.80 20.68 -2.46
C GLN A 17 -3.55 19.18 -2.57
N MET A 18 -3.92 18.42 -1.53
CA MET A 18 -3.99 16.96 -1.60
C MET A 18 -5.02 16.64 -2.68
N LYS A 19 -4.53 16.19 -3.82
CA LYS A 19 -5.35 15.82 -4.96
C LYS A 19 -5.88 14.41 -4.71
N THR A 20 -6.99 14.29 -3.98
CA THR A 20 -7.76 13.06 -3.91
C THR A 20 -8.54 12.93 -5.22
N VAL A 21 -7.88 12.44 -6.27
CA VAL A 21 -8.60 11.89 -7.42
C VAL A 21 -8.61 10.39 -7.25
N THR A 22 -9.45 9.91 -6.35
CA THR A 22 -9.85 8.51 -6.32
C THR A 22 -10.72 8.31 -7.54
N ARG A 23 -10.12 7.99 -8.70
CA ARG A 23 -10.90 7.46 -9.83
C ARG A 23 -11.50 6.17 -9.32
N GLU A 24 -12.79 6.16 -9.03
CA GLU A 24 -13.48 4.91 -8.77
C GLU A 24 -13.28 4.03 -9.99
N PRO A 25 -12.80 2.79 -9.81
CA PRO A 25 -12.73 1.92 -10.95
C PRO A 25 -14.16 1.66 -11.42
N ASP A 26 -14.48 2.01 -12.67
CA ASP A 26 -15.76 1.63 -13.28
C ASP A 26 -15.92 0.12 -13.13
N LEU A 27 -16.84 -0.28 -12.24
CA LEU A 27 -17.09 -1.68 -11.94
C LEU A 27 -17.97 -2.26 -13.04
N PRO A 28 -17.51 -3.33 -13.73
CA PRO A 28 -18.31 -4.02 -14.71
C PRO A 28 -19.61 -4.55 -14.11
N ALA A 29 -20.75 -4.24 -14.73
CA ALA A 29 -22.07 -4.63 -14.22
C ALA A 29 -22.65 -5.88 -14.91
N GLU A 30 -22.34 -6.12 -16.18
CA GLU A 30 -22.95 -7.18 -16.98
C GLU A 30 -22.30 -8.53 -16.68
N ARG A 31 -23.08 -9.51 -16.21
CA ARG A 31 -22.55 -10.86 -15.95
C ARG A 31 -22.39 -11.63 -17.25
N VAL A 32 -21.19 -12.17 -17.47
CA VAL A 32 -20.86 -12.97 -18.65
C VAL A 32 -20.42 -14.38 -18.26
N ARG A 33 -20.43 -15.30 -19.23
CA ARG A 33 -19.89 -16.65 -19.04
C ARG A 33 -18.36 -16.58 -19.05
N LEU A 34 -17.71 -17.42 -18.23
CA LEU A 34 -16.27 -17.60 -18.28
C LEU A 34 -15.89 -18.33 -19.56
N THR A 35 -15.33 -17.61 -20.53
CA THR A 35 -14.80 -18.18 -21.78
C THR A 35 -13.31 -18.54 -21.62
N PRO A 36 -12.73 -19.37 -22.52
CA PRO A 36 -11.30 -19.67 -22.51
C PRO A 36 -10.41 -18.42 -22.59
N GLU A 37 -10.84 -17.39 -23.32
CA GLU A 37 -10.11 -16.13 -23.46
C GLU A 37 -10.08 -15.36 -22.15
N LEU A 38 -11.20 -15.28 -21.44
CA LEU A 38 -11.30 -14.64 -20.13
C LEU A 38 -10.52 -15.40 -19.06
N LYS A 39 -10.51 -16.74 -19.14
CA LYS A 39 -9.65 -17.58 -18.32
C LYS A 39 -8.17 -17.26 -18.56
N GLY A 40 -7.76 -17.18 -19.82
CA GLY A 40 -6.39 -16.82 -20.20
C GLY A 40 -6.00 -15.40 -19.74
N LEU A 41 -6.92 -14.44 -19.80
CA LEU A 41 -6.72 -13.10 -19.27
C LEU A 41 -6.45 -13.14 -17.76
N TYR A 42 -7.29 -13.85 -17.00
CA TYR A 42 -7.11 -14.03 -15.55
C TYR A 42 -5.73 -14.64 -15.23
N GLU A 43 -5.37 -15.74 -15.89
CA GLU A 43 -4.09 -16.43 -15.65
C GLU A 43 -2.88 -15.55 -16.00
N SER A 44 -2.97 -14.75 -17.06
CA SER A 44 -1.94 -13.78 -17.45
C SER A 44 -1.75 -12.69 -16.39
N VAL A 45 -2.83 -12.14 -15.84
CA VAL A 45 -2.78 -11.12 -14.78
C VAL A 45 -2.25 -11.71 -13.48
N ALA A 46 -2.72 -12.91 -13.10
CA ALA A 46 -2.26 -13.62 -11.92
C ALA A 46 -0.75 -13.91 -11.98
N THR A 47 -0.28 -14.38 -13.14
CA THR A 47 1.15 -14.63 -13.38
C THR A 47 1.97 -13.35 -13.28
N SER A 48 1.52 -12.27 -13.92
CA SER A 48 2.22 -10.98 -13.93
C SER A 48 2.33 -10.40 -12.52
N ALA A 49 1.25 -10.42 -11.73
CA ALA A 49 1.25 -10.00 -10.33
C ALA A 49 2.20 -10.87 -9.46
N GLY A 50 2.36 -12.15 -9.82
CA GLY A 50 3.30 -13.08 -9.20
C GLY A 50 4.79 -12.77 -9.44
N THR A 51 5.14 -12.03 -10.50
CA THR A 51 6.55 -11.80 -10.89
C THR A 51 7.30 -10.82 -9.98
N LEU A 52 6.59 -9.92 -9.29
CA LEU A 52 7.19 -8.98 -8.35
C LEU A 52 7.52 -9.72 -7.04
N LYS A 53 8.82 -9.85 -6.74
CA LYS A 53 9.36 -10.57 -5.57
C LYS A 53 9.99 -9.63 -4.56
N ALA A 54 10.61 -8.56 -5.02
CA ALA A 54 11.26 -7.58 -4.18
C ALA A 54 11.19 -6.19 -4.82
N MET A 55 11.29 -5.16 -3.99
CA MET A 55 11.29 -3.78 -4.43
C MET A 55 12.06 -2.89 -3.45
N ASP A 56 12.81 -1.95 -4.00
CA ASP A 56 13.47 -0.87 -3.26
C ASP A 56 13.12 0.46 -3.95
N GLY A 57 12.67 1.47 -3.24
CA GLY A 57 12.30 2.74 -3.86
C GLY A 57 11.93 3.86 -2.91
N TYR A 58 11.64 5.02 -3.49
CA TYR A 58 11.18 6.21 -2.80
C TYR A 58 9.71 6.45 -3.13
N ALA A 59 8.90 6.71 -2.10
CA ALA A 59 7.48 6.93 -2.26
C ALA A 59 6.95 8.03 -1.33
N ASP A 60 5.99 8.78 -1.85
CA ASP A 60 5.08 9.58 -1.05
C ASP A 60 3.96 8.68 -0.49
N ILE A 61 3.74 8.74 0.81
CA ILE A 61 2.62 8.08 1.49
C ILE A 61 1.65 9.14 2.00
N TYR A 62 0.40 9.03 1.59
CA TYR A 62 -0.70 9.86 2.06
C TYR A 62 -1.62 9.00 2.93
N LEU A 63 -1.86 9.43 4.16
CA LEU A 63 -2.80 8.80 5.08
C LEU A 63 -3.99 9.72 5.29
N GLU A 64 -5.18 9.19 5.09
CA GLU A 64 -6.44 9.85 5.42
C GLU A 64 -7.26 8.96 6.36
N THR A 65 -7.74 9.56 7.44
CA THR A 65 -8.60 8.94 8.46
C THR A 65 -9.65 9.97 8.88
N PRO A 66 -10.73 9.59 9.58
CA PRO A 66 -11.70 10.58 10.09
C PRO A 66 -11.10 11.69 10.95
N LYS A 67 -9.98 11.40 11.61
CA LYS A 67 -9.35 12.29 12.59
C LYS A 67 -8.17 13.06 12.03
N ARG A 68 -7.59 12.63 10.90
CA ARG A 68 -6.29 13.10 10.45
C ARG A 68 -6.06 12.87 8.96
N ARG A 69 -5.42 13.86 8.33
CA ARG A 69 -4.75 13.74 7.03
C ARG A 69 -3.25 13.98 7.22
N ALA A 70 -2.41 13.14 6.63
CA ALA A 70 -0.96 13.26 6.72
C ALA A 70 -0.29 12.88 5.41
N LYS A 71 0.87 13.49 5.16
CA LYS A 71 1.80 13.09 4.10
C LYS A 71 3.14 12.74 4.73
N ALA A 72 3.75 11.66 4.28
CA ALA A 72 5.08 11.24 4.67
C ALA A 72 5.89 10.88 3.42
N TYR A 73 7.19 11.13 3.47
CA TYR A 73 8.14 10.70 2.44
C TYR A 73 8.83 9.44 2.97
N CYS A 74 8.94 8.40 2.16
CA CYS A 74 9.44 7.11 2.61
C CYS A 74 10.43 6.49 1.63
N THR A 75 11.53 5.95 2.15
CA THR A 75 12.22 4.85 1.46
C THR A 75 11.51 3.55 1.81
N VAL A 76 11.09 2.81 0.79
CA VAL A 76 10.34 1.57 0.89
C VAL A 76 11.20 0.42 0.40
N GLN A 77 11.47 -0.53 1.28
CA GLN A 77 12.14 -1.78 0.97
C GLN A 77 11.19 -2.93 1.27
N LEU A 78 10.91 -3.78 0.30
CA LEU A 78 9.92 -4.85 0.44
C LEU A 78 10.45 -6.15 -0.17
N GLN A 79 10.32 -7.24 0.57
CA GLN A 79 10.52 -8.59 0.05
C GLN A 79 9.25 -9.41 0.25
N LYS A 80 8.71 -9.95 -0.85
CA LYS A 80 7.46 -10.71 -0.86
C LYS A 80 7.53 -11.87 0.14
N SER A 81 6.51 -11.93 1.00
CA SER A 81 6.31 -12.93 2.04
C SER A 81 7.47 -13.04 3.04
N LYS A 82 8.24 -11.95 3.20
CA LYS A 82 9.36 -11.83 4.15
C LYS A 82 9.29 -10.47 4.87
N ASP A 83 10.38 -9.73 4.87
CA ASP A 83 10.54 -8.48 5.61
C ASP A 83 10.14 -7.29 4.72
N ALA A 84 9.64 -6.23 5.36
CA ALA A 84 9.50 -4.91 4.77
C ALA A 84 10.14 -3.87 5.69
N ARG A 85 10.73 -2.82 5.13
CA ARG A 85 11.29 -1.71 5.88
C ARG A 85 10.85 -0.39 5.29
N LEU A 86 10.46 0.53 6.17
CA LEU A 86 10.03 1.88 5.82
C LEU A 86 10.90 2.86 6.59
N ILE A 87 11.64 3.70 5.88
CA ILE A 87 12.36 4.83 6.50
C ILE A 87 11.56 6.08 6.21
N VAL A 88 10.90 6.60 7.24
CA VAL A 88 10.04 7.77 7.14
C VAL A 88 10.87 9.04 7.33
N THR A 89 10.81 9.94 6.36
CA THR A 89 11.46 11.25 6.39
C THR A 89 10.43 12.37 6.50
N ALA A 90 10.76 13.41 7.25
CA ALA A 90 9.90 14.59 7.42
C ALA A 90 10.72 15.89 7.59
N GLY A 91 10.07 17.03 7.36
CA GLY A 91 10.66 18.36 7.46
C GLY A 91 11.40 18.84 6.21
N ILE A 92 11.83 20.11 6.21
CA ILE A 92 12.45 20.81 5.05
C ILE A 92 13.77 20.16 4.62
N LEU A 93 14.48 19.52 5.55
CA LEU A 93 15.79 18.90 5.32
C LEU A 93 15.72 17.39 5.04
N GLY A 94 14.51 16.81 4.94
CA GLY A 94 14.33 15.38 4.64
C GLY A 94 14.93 14.44 5.68
N TRP A 95 14.98 14.85 6.94
CA TRP A 95 15.60 14.05 8.00
C TRP A 95 14.76 12.80 8.32
N PRO A 96 15.39 11.63 8.54
CA PRO A 96 14.68 10.44 8.96
C PRO A 96 14.14 10.64 10.37
N VAL A 97 12.83 10.45 10.53
CA VAL A 97 12.12 10.58 11.80
C VAL A 97 11.74 9.23 12.37
N ALA A 98 11.58 8.21 11.53
CA ALA A 98 11.34 6.84 11.97
C ALA A 98 11.94 5.81 11.00
N ASP A 99 12.37 4.67 11.53
CA ASP A 99 12.82 3.51 10.76
C ASP A 99 12.06 2.28 11.24
N LEU A 100 11.20 1.75 10.38
CA LEU A 100 10.27 0.69 10.68
C LEU A 100 10.75 -0.59 9.99
N LEU A 101 10.84 -1.69 10.73
CA LEU A 101 11.00 -3.03 10.17
C LEU A 101 9.75 -3.86 10.52
N ILE A 102 9.12 -4.38 9.48
CA ILE A 102 7.92 -5.20 9.50
C ILE A 102 8.33 -6.61 9.09
N ARG A 103 8.26 -7.55 10.02
CA ARG A 103 8.51 -8.98 9.78
C ARG A 103 7.21 -9.77 9.85
N PRO A 104 7.16 -11.01 9.35
CA PRO A 104 5.95 -11.82 9.43
C PRO A 104 5.38 -11.98 10.86
N ASP A 105 6.25 -12.01 11.87
CA ASP A 105 5.90 -12.26 13.27
C ASP A 105 6.01 -11.03 14.18
N SER A 106 6.76 -10.01 13.77
CA SER A 106 7.23 -8.94 14.64
C SER A 106 7.30 -7.57 13.95
N LEU A 107 7.15 -6.52 14.75
CA LEU A 107 7.24 -5.14 14.35
C LEU A 107 8.30 -4.44 15.18
N PHE A 108 9.10 -3.63 14.51
CA PHE A 108 10.19 -2.86 15.07
C PHE A 108 10.04 -1.44 14.57
N VAL A 109 9.89 -0.48 15.47
CA VAL A 109 9.82 0.94 15.12
C VAL A 109 10.89 1.67 15.90
N ASN A 110 11.91 2.17 15.21
CA ASN A 110 12.83 3.12 15.78
C ASN A 110 12.26 4.53 15.60
N ASP A 111 11.74 5.10 16.67
CA ASP A 111 11.38 6.51 16.73
C ASP A 111 12.62 7.33 17.07
N MET A 112 13.12 8.00 16.04
CA MET A 112 14.38 8.74 16.09
C MET A 112 14.22 10.08 16.83
N LEU A 113 12.98 10.60 16.93
CA LEU A 113 12.71 11.88 17.59
C LEU A 113 12.72 11.74 19.11
N ASN A 114 12.17 10.65 19.65
CA ASN A 114 12.16 10.42 21.10
C ASN A 114 13.21 9.40 21.56
N ASN A 115 14.08 8.92 20.67
CA ASN A 115 15.10 7.90 20.94
C ASN A 115 14.50 6.62 21.58
N ARG A 116 13.44 6.09 20.95
CA ARG A 116 12.69 4.93 21.44
C ARG A 116 12.66 3.82 20.39
N MET A 117 12.73 2.60 20.88
CA MET A 117 12.55 1.40 20.08
C MET A 117 11.24 0.73 20.50
N LEU A 118 10.24 0.74 19.64
CA LEU A 118 9.01 0.00 19.89
C LEU A 118 9.11 -1.38 19.26
N VAL A 119 8.75 -2.39 20.04
CA VAL A 119 8.81 -3.79 19.62
C VAL A 119 7.49 -4.45 20.00
N GLY A 120 6.89 -5.18 19.07
CA GLY A 120 5.66 -5.93 19.34
C GLY A 120 5.35 -6.95 18.26
N ARG A 121 4.21 -7.62 18.39
CA ARG A 121 3.76 -8.61 17.42
C ARG A 121 3.29 -7.95 16.13
N ASN A 122 3.50 -8.61 15.00
CA ASN A 122 2.89 -8.17 13.75
C ASN A 122 1.43 -8.63 13.64
N ASN A 123 0.54 -7.82 14.20
CA ASN A 123 -0.89 -7.97 14.08
C ASN A 123 -1.51 -6.66 13.56
N GLY A 124 -2.77 -6.73 13.13
CA GLY A 124 -3.45 -5.56 12.60
C GLY A 124 -3.62 -4.43 13.61
N GLU A 125 -3.73 -4.72 14.91
CA GLU A 125 -3.83 -3.68 15.95
C GLU A 125 -2.56 -2.82 15.97
N ASN A 126 -1.39 -3.45 16.03
CA ASN A 126 -0.10 -2.78 16.07
C ASN A 126 0.26 -2.10 14.75
N LEU A 127 -0.05 -2.71 13.60
CA LEU A 127 0.09 -2.01 12.31
C LEU A 127 -0.88 -0.83 12.22
N GLY A 128 -2.08 -0.95 12.78
CA GLY A 128 -3.02 0.15 12.90
C GLY A 128 -2.45 1.33 13.68
N LYS A 129 -1.69 1.07 14.75
CA LYS A 129 -1.00 2.10 15.53
C LYS A 129 0.12 2.80 14.74
N ILE A 130 0.83 2.09 13.86
CA ILE A 130 2.03 2.58 13.15
C ILE A 130 1.70 3.21 11.79
N ILE A 131 0.84 2.58 11.00
CA ILE A 131 0.54 3.00 9.61
C ILE A 131 -0.92 3.39 9.42
N GLY A 132 -1.73 3.43 10.49
CA GLY A 132 -3.16 3.78 10.44
C GLY A 132 -4.07 2.67 9.87
N VAL A 133 -3.47 1.55 9.46
CA VAL A 133 -4.12 0.45 8.74
C VAL A 133 -4.16 -0.80 9.62
N ASN A 134 -5.37 -1.27 9.95
CA ASN A 134 -5.57 -2.49 10.72
C ASN A 134 -5.55 -3.72 9.81
N ALA A 135 -4.43 -3.91 9.13
CA ALA A 135 -4.12 -5.09 8.34
C ALA A 135 -2.86 -5.69 8.95
N GLY A 136 -2.87 -6.97 9.36
CA GLY A 136 -1.64 -7.63 9.84
C GLY A 136 -0.57 -7.75 8.75
N ALA A 137 0.59 -8.32 9.10
CA ALA A 137 1.65 -8.70 8.14
C ALA A 137 1.09 -9.45 6.93
N GLY A 138 1.69 -9.21 5.76
CA GLY A 138 1.52 -10.06 4.59
C GLY A 138 0.75 -9.36 3.47
N ARG A 139 -0.24 -10.06 2.90
CA ARG A 139 -0.84 -9.74 1.59
C ARG A 139 -1.27 -8.29 1.42
N LEU A 140 -1.86 -7.70 2.46
CA LEU A 140 -2.36 -6.32 2.39
C LEU A 140 -1.21 -5.31 2.38
N THR A 141 -0.18 -5.52 3.19
CA THR A 141 1.05 -4.71 3.18
C THR A 141 1.80 -4.88 1.86
N GLU A 142 1.93 -6.11 1.35
CA GLU A 142 2.54 -6.38 0.05
C GLU A 142 1.80 -5.68 -1.10
N THR A 143 0.46 -5.80 -1.11
CA THR A 143 -0.39 -5.19 -2.12
C THR A 143 -0.33 -3.67 -2.05
N LEU A 144 -0.32 -3.11 -0.85
CA LEU A 144 -0.21 -1.66 -0.63
C LEU A 144 1.06 -1.08 -1.25
N PHE A 145 2.14 -1.85 -1.23
CA PHE A 145 3.42 -1.43 -1.77
C PHE A 145 3.67 -1.94 -3.20
N GLY A 146 2.68 -2.54 -3.85
CA GLY A 146 2.68 -2.82 -5.29
C GLY A 146 2.85 -4.27 -5.67
N ILE A 147 2.93 -5.18 -4.70
CA ILE A 147 2.99 -6.63 -4.91
C ILE A 147 1.58 -7.21 -4.68
N ALA A 148 0.73 -7.12 -5.70
CA ALA A 148 -0.60 -7.72 -5.65
C ALA A 148 -0.51 -9.26 -5.60
N ASP A 149 -1.31 -9.90 -4.74
CA ASP A 149 -1.30 -11.35 -4.56
C ASP A 149 -2.56 -12.02 -5.15
N VAL A 150 -2.41 -12.59 -6.34
CA VAL A 150 -3.43 -13.37 -7.05
C VAL A 150 -2.90 -14.80 -7.20
N ARG A 151 -3.25 -15.67 -6.25
CA ARG A 151 -2.77 -17.08 -6.22
C ARG A 151 -3.87 -18.09 -6.53
N GLU A 152 -5.11 -17.65 -6.44
CA GLU A 152 -6.28 -18.48 -6.64
C GLU A 152 -6.27 -19.04 -8.09
N PRO A 153 -6.44 -20.35 -8.29
CA PRO A 153 -6.50 -20.93 -9.62
C PRO A 153 -7.76 -20.45 -10.36
N ALA A 154 -7.72 -20.49 -11.70
CA ALA A 154 -8.87 -20.10 -12.51
C ALA A 154 -10.12 -20.99 -12.27
N SER A 155 -9.95 -22.18 -11.69
CA SER A 155 -11.07 -23.04 -11.25
C SER A 155 -11.92 -22.40 -10.15
N ASP A 156 -11.38 -21.43 -9.42
CA ASP A 156 -12.04 -20.80 -8.27
C ASP A 156 -12.83 -19.55 -8.67
N ILE A 157 -12.83 -19.20 -9.97
CA ILE A 157 -13.63 -18.09 -10.51
C ILE A 157 -15.11 -18.43 -10.38
N ALA A 158 -15.81 -17.69 -9.53
CA ALA A 158 -17.23 -17.85 -9.26
C ALA A 158 -18.11 -17.06 -10.25
N SER A 159 -17.64 -15.90 -10.69
CA SER A 159 -18.34 -15.09 -11.69
C SER A 159 -17.38 -14.17 -12.44
N VAL A 160 -17.78 -13.82 -13.66
CA VAL A 160 -17.12 -12.81 -14.48
C VAL A 160 -18.14 -11.75 -14.84
N ARG A 161 -17.73 -10.48 -14.78
CA ARG A 161 -18.50 -9.35 -15.29
C ARG A 161 -17.71 -8.58 -16.33
N HIS A 162 -18.40 -7.98 -17.28
CA HIS A 162 -17.84 -7.15 -18.33
C HIS A 162 -18.63 -5.82 -18.44
N GLY A 163 -17.97 -4.74 -18.82
CA GLY A 163 -18.58 -3.42 -18.92
C GLY A 163 -17.59 -2.29 -18.69
N GLY A 164 -17.87 -1.10 -19.24
CA GLY A 164 -17.00 0.07 -19.06
C GLY A 164 -15.57 -0.12 -19.58
N GLY A 165 -15.38 -1.01 -20.57
CA GLY A 165 -14.06 -1.37 -21.09
C GLY A 165 -13.21 -2.24 -20.15
N ARG A 166 -13.82 -2.84 -19.11
CA ARG A 166 -13.13 -3.65 -18.10
C ARG A 166 -13.78 -5.01 -17.91
N VAL A 167 -13.00 -5.92 -17.32
CA VAL A 167 -13.44 -7.24 -16.87
C VAL A 167 -13.27 -7.31 -15.36
N SER A 168 -14.27 -7.84 -14.64
CA SER A 168 -14.07 -8.22 -13.24
C SER A 168 -14.22 -9.72 -13.03
N PHE A 169 -13.32 -10.29 -12.22
CA PHE A 169 -13.31 -11.70 -11.83
C PHE A 169 -13.59 -11.79 -10.33
N THR A 170 -14.70 -12.42 -9.95
CA THR A 170 -14.94 -12.79 -8.56
C THR A 170 -14.41 -14.20 -8.32
N VAL A 171 -13.49 -14.34 -7.37
CA VAL A 171 -12.77 -15.58 -7.10
C VAL A 171 -12.95 -15.96 -5.64
N LYS A 172 -13.18 -17.25 -5.36
CA LYS A 172 -13.24 -17.75 -3.99
C LYS A 172 -11.84 -17.73 -3.38
N SER A 173 -11.75 -17.35 -2.11
CA SER A 173 -10.50 -17.33 -1.35
C SER A 173 -10.72 -17.94 0.04
N ALA A 174 -9.64 -18.23 0.77
CA ALA A 174 -9.73 -18.87 2.09
C ALA A 174 -10.59 -18.09 3.11
N ASN A 175 -10.65 -16.75 3.00
CA ASN A 175 -11.29 -15.87 3.98
C ASN A 175 -12.53 -15.14 3.44
N GLY A 176 -13.09 -15.58 2.32
CA GLY A 176 -14.21 -14.92 1.64
C GLY A 176 -14.02 -14.90 0.13
N THR A 177 -14.29 -13.77 -0.52
CA THR A 177 -14.09 -13.63 -1.97
C THR A 177 -13.17 -12.46 -2.30
N LYS A 178 -12.54 -12.54 -3.47
CA LYS A 178 -11.78 -11.44 -4.07
C LYS A 178 -12.44 -11.04 -5.37
N GLU A 179 -12.52 -9.75 -5.65
CA GLU A 179 -12.87 -9.24 -6.97
C GLU A 179 -11.65 -8.55 -7.58
N LEU A 180 -11.22 -9.05 -8.74
CA LEU A 180 -10.13 -8.48 -9.52
C LEU A 180 -10.74 -7.68 -10.66
N VAL A 181 -10.38 -6.41 -10.78
CA VAL A 181 -10.79 -5.56 -11.91
C VAL A 181 -9.61 -5.41 -12.84
N VAL A 182 -9.79 -5.77 -14.10
CA VAL A 182 -8.74 -5.89 -15.10
C VAL A 182 -9.08 -5.06 -16.33
N ASP A 183 -8.09 -4.36 -16.86
CA ASP A 183 -8.14 -3.79 -18.21
C ASP A 183 -7.77 -4.89 -19.23
N PRO A 184 -8.70 -5.36 -20.08
CA PRO A 184 -8.44 -6.43 -21.03
C PRO A 184 -7.48 -6.03 -22.17
N LEU A 185 -7.31 -4.72 -22.44
CA LEU A 185 -6.41 -4.22 -23.48
C LEU A 185 -4.97 -4.18 -22.98
N THR A 186 -4.73 -3.62 -21.79
CA THR A 186 -3.38 -3.51 -21.21
C THR A 186 -2.97 -4.71 -20.39
N ARG A 187 -3.93 -5.59 -20.05
CA ARG A 187 -3.79 -6.74 -19.14
C ARG A 187 -3.29 -6.33 -17.75
N GLU A 188 -3.65 -5.12 -17.32
CA GLU A 188 -3.28 -4.58 -16.02
C GLU A 188 -4.39 -4.82 -15.00
N LEU A 189 -3.99 -5.03 -13.75
CA LEU A 189 -4.90 -5.04 -12.62
C LEU A 189 -5.25 -3.60 -12.28
N ALA A 190 -6.47 -3.16 -12.54
CA ALA A 190 -6.95 -1.82 -12.20
C ALA A 190 -7.40 -1.73 -10.73
N GLY A 191 -7.86 -2.85 -10.16
CA GLY A 191 -8.28 -2.88 -8.77
C GLY A 191 -8.39 -4.30 -8.19
N LEU A 192 -8.33 -4.37 -6.86
CA LEU A 192 -8.47 -5.61 -6.10
C LEU A 192 -9.32 -5.35 -4.87
N VAL A 193 -10.47 -6.00 -4.78
CA VAL A 193 -11.41 -5.85 -3.67
C VAL A 193 -11.47 -7.15 -2.88
N TYR A 194 -11.38 -7.06 -1.56
CA TYR A 194 -11.55 -8.17 -0.64
C TYR A 194 -12.90 -8.08 0.04
N PHE A 195 -13.60 -9.20 0.07
CA PHE A 195 -14.84 -9.37 0.81
C PHE A 195 -14.64 -10.40 1.90
N ASP A 196 -15.21 -10.13 3.07
CA ASP A 196 -15.25 -11.10 4.17
C ASP A 196 -16.21 -12.26 3.87
N HIS A 197 -16.27 -13.24 4.77
CA HIS A 197 -17.14 -14.40 4.63
C HIS A 197 -18.65 -14.07 4.70
N TRP A 198 -19.02 -12.87 5.13
CA TRP A 198 -20.39 -12.36 5.07
C TRP A 198 -20.66 -11.57 3.77
N GLY A 199 -19.69 -11.49 2.86
CA GLY A 199 -19.80 -10.77 1.59
C GLY A 199 -19.67 -9.26 1.74
N ARG A 200 -19.20 -8.75 2.88
CA ARG A 200 -18.98 -7.31 3.08
C ARG A 200 -17.61 -6.92 2.58
N LYS A 201 -17.53 -5.79 1.86
CA LYS A 201 -16.26 -5.22 1.42
C LYS A 201 -15.41 -4.90 2.67
N SER A 202 -14.18 -5.38 2.70
CA SER A 202 -13.24 -5.15 3.81
C SER A 202 -12.08 -4.26 3.40
N VAL A 203 -11.53 -4.49 2.21
CA VAL A 203 -10.41 -3.70 1.67
C VAL A 203 -10.57 -3.54 0.17
N GLU A 204 -10.22 -2.38 -0.36
CA GLU A 204 -10.11 -2.12 -1.79
C GLU A 204 -8.75 -1.53 -2.11
N PHE A 205 -8.10 -2.06 -3.15
CA PHE A 205 -6.90 -1.49 -3.75
C PHE A 205 -7.25 -0.98 -5.14
N ARG A 206 -6.75 0.20 -5.47
CA ARG A 206 -6.84 0.81 -6.81
C ARG A 206 -5.42 1.04 -7.31
N PHE A 207 -5.16 0.63 -8.54
CA PHE A 207 -3.83 0.69 -9.14
C PHE A 207 -3.87 1.60 -10.37
N ALA A 208 -2.87 2.48 -10.50
CA ALA A 208 -2.80 3.42 -11.61
C ALA A 208 -1.35 3.80 -11.98
N ASP A 209 -1.21 4.51 -13.10
CA ASP A 209 0.07 4.95 -13.70
C ASP A 209 1.07 3.79 -13.78
N TYR A 210 0.67 2.71 -14.47
CA TYR A 210 1.53 1.56 -14.71
C TYR A 210 2.72 1.96 -15.56
N ARG A 211 3.92 1.70 -15.05
CA ARG A 211 5.18 1.96 -15.75
C ARG A 211 5.94 0.68 -15.97
N SER A 212 6.51 0.58 -17.16
CA SER A 212 7.51 -0.43 -17.49
C SER A 212 8.83 -0.08 -16.83
N GLN A 213 9.47 -1.09 -16.29
CA GLN A 213 10.79 -0.99 -15.70
C GLN A 213 11.54 -2.31 -15.89
N ALA A 214 12.81 -2.22 -16.28
CA ALA A 214 13.68 -3.40 -16.29
C ALA A 214 13.89 -3.91 -14.86
N ASP A 215 13.72 -5.22 -14.68
CA ASP A 215 14.06 -5.90 -13.44
C ASP A 215 15.59 -6.04 -13.29
N GLY A 216 16.05 -6.57 -12.15
CA GLY A 216 17.48 -6.81 -11.91
C GLY A 216 18.18 -7.71 -12.94
N ASN A 217 17.45 -8.44 -13.79
CA ASN A 217 17.95 -9.31 -14.84
C ASN A 217 17.69 -8.75 -16.26
N GLY A 218 17.16 -7.53 -16.37
CA GLY A 218 16.85 -6.88 -17.65
C GLY A 218 15.50 -7.23 -18.26
N ALA A 219 14.66 -8.05 -17.61
CA ALA A 219 13.30 -8.32 -18.07
C ALA A 219 12.39 -7.12 -17.79
N GLU A 220 11.60 -6.71 -18.78
CA GLU A 220 10.67 -5.58 -18.61
C GLU A 220 9.46 -6.02 -17.77
N LEU A 221 9.31 -5.43 -16.59
CA LEU A 221 8.17 -5.63 -15.69
C LEU A 221 7.33 -4.37 -15.62
N ARG A 222 6.01 -4.54 -15.59
CA ARG A 222 5.06 -3.42 -15.44
C ARG A 222 4.50 -3.43 -14.03
N ALA A 223 4.55 -2.29 -13.37
CA ALA A 223 4.05 -2.15 -12.00
C ALA A 223 3.34 -0.80 -11.81
N PRO A 224 2.34 -0.72 -10.92
CA PRO A 224 1.58 0.51 -10.70
C PRO A 224 2.44 1.52 -9.94
N ARG A 225 2.51 2.77 -10.40
CA ARG A 225 3.20 3.83 -9.67
C ARG A 225 2.33 4.39 -8.53
N GLU A 226 1.02 4.44 -8.75
CA GLU A 226 0.05 4.89 -7.75
C GLU A 226 -0.78 3.71 -7.25
N ILE A 227 -0.87 3.57 -5.94
CA ILE A 227 -1.64 2.54 -5.26
C ILE A 227 -2.46 3.22 -4.18
N ASP A 228 -3.77 3.06 -4.22
CA ASP A 228 -4.67 3.54 -3.19
C ASP A 228 -5.33 2.37 -2.49
N MET A 229 -5.28 2.37 -1.16
CA MET A 229 -5.88 1.38 -0.30
C MET A 229 -6.99 2.02 0.51
N ILE A 230 -8.20 1.50 0.41
CA ILE A 230 -9.36 1.93 1.19
C ILE A 230 -9.76 0.79 2.13
N LEU A 231 -9.89 1.11 3.41
CA LEU A 231 -10.35 0.19 4.45
C LEU A 231 -11.81 0.44 4.77
N TYR A 232 -12.60 -0.63 4.75
CA TYR A 232 -14.01 -0.60 5.10
C TYR A 232 -14.20 -1.32 6.43
N ARG A 233 -14.93 -0.69 7.36
CA ARG A 233 -15.25 -1.30 8.66
C ARG A 233 -16.75 -1.55 8.74
N ALA A 234 -17.16 -2.48 9.59
CA ALA A 234 -18.58 -2.79 9.77
C ALA A 234 -19.39 -1.57 10.28
N ASP A 235 -18.75 -0.70 11.07
CA ASP A 235 -19.31 0.56 11.59
C ASP A 235 -19.13 1.75 10.62
N ASP A 236 -18.48 1.54 9.48
CA ASP A 236 -18.12 2.59 8.52
C ASP A 236 -18.04 2.00 7.09
N PRO A 237 -19.21 1.83 6.45
CA PRO A 237 -19.33 1.17 5.16
C PRO A 237 -18.90 2.05 3.98
N GLU A 238 -18.71 3.36 4.18
CA GLU A 238 -18.23 4.28 3.15
C GLU A 238 -16.70 4.29 3.02
N GLY A 239 -15.98 3.72 4.00
CA GLY A 239 -14.53 3.59 3.96
C GLY A 239 -13.82 4.90 4.32
N SER A 240 -13.80 5.26 5.59
CA SER A 240 -13.22 6.53 6.05
C SER A 240 -11.70 6.54 6.22
N ARG A 241 -11.03 5.41 5.96
CA ARG A 241 -9.57 5.30 6.07
C ARG A 241 -8.96 4.90 4.74
N SER A 242 -8.12 5.75 4.20
CA SER A 242 -7.36 5.46 3.00
C SER A 242 -5.87 5.70 3.18
N LEU A 243 -5.08 4.93 2.45
CA LEU A 243 -3.63 5.07 2.36
C LEU A 243 -3.24 5.01 0.90
N LYS A 244 -2.66 6.11 0.40
CA LYS A 244 -2.16 6.20 -0.97
C LYS A 244 -0.63 6.19 -0.99
N VAL A 245 -0.05 5.33 -1.80
CA VAL A 245 1.39 5.25 -2.08
C VAL A 245 1.61 5.74 -3.51
N VAL A 246 2.53 6.70 -3.68
CA VAL A 246 2.96 7.19 -5.00
C VAL A 246 4.47 7.04 -5.08
N TYR A 247 4.94 6.13 -5.93
CA TYR A 247 6.38 5.95 -6.14
C TYR A 247 6.94 7.07 -7.01
N ASP A 248 8.05 7.67 -6.59
CA ASP A 248 8.84 8.57 -7.43
C ASP A 248 9.79 7.75 -8.30
N GLU A 249 10.55 6.88 -7.63
CA GLU A 249 11.51 5.96 -8.24
C GLU A 249 11.48 4.64 -7.47
N ARG A 250 11.76 3.53 -8.15
CA ARG A 250 11.96 2.23 -7.51
C ARG A 250 12.84 1.36 -8.37
N VAL A 251 13.24 0.20 -7.87
CA VAL A 251 13.88 -0.90 -8.58
C VAL A 251 13.10 -2.16 -8.24
N ILE A 252 12.68 -2.90 -9.27
CA ILE A 252 11.91 -4.13 -9.13
C ILE A 252 12.85 -5.32 -9.24
N ASN A 253 12.71 -6.28 -8.32
CA ASN A 253 13.55 -7.47 -8.21
C ASN A 253 15.06 -7.16 -8.32
N PRO A 254 15.60 -6.25 -7.50
CA PRO A 254 17.04 -5.98 -7.50
C PRO A 254 17.83 -7.27 -7.20
N PRO A 255 18.99 -7.48 -7.84
CA PRO A 255 19.85 -8.63 -7.56
C PRO A 255 20.37 -8.55 -6.11
N ASP A 256 20.50 -9.71 -5.46
CA ASP A 256 21.04 -9.83 -4.08
C ASP A 256 20.35 -8.95 -3.02
N PHE A 257 19.05 -8.69 -3.20
CA PHE A 257 18.29 -7.81 -2.32
C PHE A 257 18.19 -8.36 -0.89
N THR A 258 18.67 -7.56 0.07
CA THR A 258 18.56 -7.83 1.51
C THR A 258 18.15 -6.56 2.26
N ILE A 259 17.29 -6.73 3.27
CA ILE A 259 16.85 -5.63 4.12
C ILE A 259 17.72 -5.61 5.37
N ASN A 260 18.51 -4.54 5.52
CA ASN A 260 19.44 -4.37 6.63
C ASN A 260 18.90 -3.36 7.64
N PHE A 261 18.22 -3.84 8.69
CA PHE A 261 17.78 -3.02 9.81
C PHE A 261 18.80 -3.06 10.94
N LYS A 262 19.32 -1.89 11.34
CA LYS A 262 20.26 -1.77 12.46
C LYS A 262 19.53 -1.29 13.70
N ARG A 263 19.44 -2.14 14.72
CA ARG A 263 18.92 -1.73 16.03
C ARG A 263 19.80 -0.60 16.59
N PRO A 264 19.22 0.54 16.99
CA PRO A 264 20.00 1.63 17.55
C PRO A 264 20.62 1.25 18.89
N ALA A 265 21.85 1.71 19.14
CA ALA A 265 22.48 1.59 20.45
C ALA A 265 21.92 2.69 21.37
N LYS A 266 21.45 2.33 22.56
CA LYS A 266 20.94 3.24 23.62
C LYS A 266 19.50 3.77 23.47
N THR A 267 18.65 3.11 22.70
CA THR A 267 17.21 3.42 22.70
C THR A 267 16.49 2.77 23.87
N LYS A 268 15.51 3.48 24.46
CA LYS A 268 14.59 2.86 25.41
C LYS A 268 13.65 1.92 24.64
N THR A 269 13.63 0.64 25.02
CA THR A 269 12.69 -0.32 24.41
C THR A 269 11.32 -0.20 25.07
N VAL A 270 10.27 -0.15 24.26
CA VAL A 270 8.87 -0.05 24.67
C VAL A 270 8.09 -1.19 24.01
N ASN A 271 7.25 -1.88 24.77
CA ASN A 271 6.40 -2.93 24.24
C ASN A 271 5.22 -2.29 23.49
N LEU A 272 5.17 -2.45 22.17
CA LEU A 272 4.12 -1.90 21.31
C LEU A 272 2.75 -2.53 21.61
N ASP A 273 2.73 -3.78 22.10
CA ASP A 273 1.50 -4.48 22.46
C ASP A 273 0.78 -3.81 23.65
N GLU A 274 1.52 -3.08 24.50
CA GLU A 274 0.99 -2.39 25.69
C GLU A 274 0.72 -0.90 25.44
N VAL A 275 1.13 -0.37 24.28
CA VAL A 275 0.92 1.04 23.95
C VAL A 275 -0.44 1.22 23.29
N GLU A 276 -1.31 2.07 23.86
CA GLU A 276 -2.61 2.39 23.27
C GLU A 276 -2.49 3.31 22.04
N ARG A 277 -1.58 4.30 22.08
CA ARG A 277 -1.31 5.25 20.98
C ARG A 277 0.15 5.67 20.91
N LEU A 278 0.67 5.83 19.69
CA LEU A 278 2.02 6.33 19.46
C LEU A 278 2.06 7.87 19.59
N PRO A 279 3.11 8.46 20.17
CA PRO A 279 3.20 9.91 20.37
C PRO A 279 3.20 10.78 19.09
N TRP A 280 3.57 10.22 17.93
CA TRP A 280 3.71 10.96 16.65
C TRP A 280 2.64 10.60 15.60
N LEU A 281 1.70 9.71 15.95
CA LEU A 281 0.58 9.28 15.10
C LEU A 281 -0.77 9.65 15.72
#